data_AF-A0A087UJ67-F1
#
_entry.id   AF-A0A087UJ67-F1
#
_cell.length_a   1.000
_cell.length_b   1.000
_cell.length_c   1.000
_cell.angle_alpha   90.00
_cell.angle_beta   90.00
_cell.angle_gamma   90.00
#
_symmetry.space_group_name_H-M   'P 1'
#
loop_
_entity.id
_entity.type
_entity.pdbx_description
1 polymer ?
#
loop_
_entity_poly.entity_id
_entity_poly.type
_entity_poly.pdbx_seq_one_letter_code
_entity_poly.pdbx_strand_id
1 'polypeptide(L)' 'MPFPNEDAYVGTVLNVAGVRPTYSARFVTHAGPWQTCNFLYLLVVHRVKATRQWEFQEMARRAMEECSSTDMAKDWV' A
#
# COMPACT_ATOMS: atom_id res chain seq x y z
N MET A 1 -19.48 -11.70 -18.93
CA MET A 1 -19.26 -10.51 -18.09
C MET A 1 -18.38 -9.54 -18.88
N PRO A 2 -18.75 -8.26 -19.06
CA PRO A 2 -18.04 -7.34 -19.97
C PRO A 2 -16.69 -6.83 -19.44
N PHE A 3 -16.32 -7.18 -18.21
CA PHE A 3 -15.08 -6.75 -17.58
C PHE A 3 -14.25 -7.97 -17.16
N PRO A 4 -12.91 -7.90 -17.28
CA PRO A 4 -12.01 -9.02 -16.96
C PRO A 4 -11.92 -9.29 -15.45
N ASN A 5 -12.14 -8.28 -14.61
CA ASN A 5 -12.17 -8.36 -13.16
C ASN A 5 -12.98 -7.21 -12.56
N GLU A 6 -13.16 -7.24 -11.24
CA GLU A 6 -13.87 -6.21 -10.48
C GLU A 6 -13.16 -4.85 -10.53
N ASP A 7 -11.84 -4.80 -10.38
CA ASP A 7 -11.06 -3.55 -10.44
C ASP A 7 -11.29 -2.77 -11.77
N ALA A 8 -11.36 -3.48 -12.90
CA ALA A 8 -11.63 -2.88 -14.20
C ALA A 8 -13.06 -2.32 -14.31
N TYR A 9 -14.03 -2.99 -13.69
CA TYR A 9 -15.40 -2.48 -13.60
C TYR A 9 -15.44 -1.20 -12.76
N VAL A 10 -14.82 -1.21 -11.58
CA VAL A 10 -14.75 -0.03 -10.70
C VAL A 10 -14.10 1.15 -11.41
N GLY A 11 -12.97 0.92 -12.11
CA GLY A 11 -12.30 1.95 -12.90
C GLY A 11 -13.19 2.56 -13.99
N THR A 12 -14.04 1.75 -14.63
CA THR A 12 -14.99 2.23 -15.65
C THR A 12 -16.07 3.12 -15.03
N VAL A 13 -16.65 2.70 -13.90
CA VAL A 13 -17.67 3.49 -13.17
C VAL A 13 -17.08 4.83 -12.71
N LEU A 14 -15.86 4.83 -12.16
CA LEU A 14 -15.18 6.06 -11.74
C LEU A 14 -14.91 7.01 -12.91
N ASN A 15 -14.47 6.47 -14.04
CA ASN A 15 -14.24 7.26 -15.25
C ASN A 15 -15.53 7.92 -15.78
N VAL A 16 -16.65 7.19 -15.78
CA VAL A 16 -17.98 7.73 -16.15
C VAL A 16 -18.41 8.84 -15.19
N ALA A 17 -18.08 8.72 -13.90
CA ALA A 17 -18.35 9.75 -12.89
C ALA A 17 -17.36 10.94 -12.95
N GLY A 18 -16.40 10.95 -13.87
CA GLY A 18 -15.38 12.00 -13.97
C GLY A 18 -14.30 11.93 -12.87
N VAL A 19 -14.22 10.83 -12.12
CA VAL A 19 -13.25 10.62 -11.05
C VAL A 19 -12.03 9.90 -11.60
N ARG A 20 -10.84 10.47 -11.40
CA ARG A 20 -9.56 9.86 -11.82
C ARG A 20 -8.80 9.33 -10.61
N PRO A 21 -8.58 8.00 -10.52
CA PRO A 21 -7.71 7.43 -9.50
C PRO A 21 -6.30 7.99 -9.60
N THR A 22 -5.65 8.20 -8.46
CA THR A 22 -4.24 8.61 -8.41
C THR A 22 -3.38 7.42 -8.07
N TYR A 23 -2.31 7.21 -8.83
CA TYR A 23 -1.30 6.20 -8.51
C TYR A 23 -0.57 6.58 -7.22
N SER A 24 -0.41 5.63 -6.30
CA SER A 24 0.23 5.86 -5.00
C SER A 24 1.11 4.68 -4.63
N ALA A 25 2.40 4.95 -4.41
CA ALA A 25 3.39 3.96 -3.98
C ALA A 25 3.08 3.32 -2.61
N ARG A 26 2.10 3.86 -1.87
CA ARG A 26 1.58 3.30 -0.62
C ARG A 26 0.81 1.98 -0.78
N PHE A 27 0.40 1.64 -2.00
CA PHE A 27 -0.28 0.39 -2.35
C PHE A 27 0.67 -0.48 -3.18
N VAL A 28 1.39 -1.39 -2.53
CA VAL A 28 2.42 -2.20 -3.19
C VAL A 28 1.89 -3.58 -3.56
N THR A 29 2.16 -4.00 -4.79
CA THR A 29 1.66 -5.27 -5.37
C THR A 29 2.45 -6.51 -4.94
N HIS A 30 3.52 -6.34 -4.18
CA HIS A 30 4.40 -7.41 -3.71
C HIS A 30 5.03 -7.08 -2.35
N ALA A 31 5.47 -8.11 -1.64
CA ALA A 31 6.25 -7.97 -0.42
C ALA A 31 7.74 -7.78 -0.76
N GLY A 32 8.32 -6.65 -0.35
CA GLY A 32 9.74 -6.33 -0.48
C GLY A 32 10.49 -6.48 0.85
N PRO A 33 11.81 -6.20 0.88
CA PRO A 33 12.63 -6.13 2.09
C PRO A 33 12.37 -4.82 2.85
N TRP A 34 11.11 -4.61 3.27
CA TRP A 34 10.67 -3.40 3.94
C TRP A 34 11.30 -3.23 5.32
N GLN A 35 11.63 -1.99 5.67
CA GLN A 35 12.09 -1.56 6.98
C GLN A 35 10.90 -1.04 7.81
N THR A 36 11.01 -1.04 9.14
CA THR A 36 9.97 -0.58 10.06
C THR A 36 9.38 0.78 9.64
N CYS A 37 10.22 1.80 9.38
CA CYS A 37 9.73 3.14 9.03
C CYS A 37 9.01 3.22 7.68
N ASN A 38 9.17 2.24 6.79
CA ASN A 38 8.38 2.18 5.57
C ASN A 38 6.88 2.00 5.87
N PHE A 39 6.55 1.29 6.95
CA PHE A 39 5.17 1.03 7.37
C PHE A 39 4.46 2.26 7.95
N LEU A 40 5.14 3.39 8.09
CA LEU A 40 4.47 4.67 8.36
C LEU A 40 3.65 5.15 7.14
N TYR A 41 4.05 4.75 5.94
CA TYR A 41 3.44 5.22 4.68
C TYR A 41 2.76 4.10 3.88
N LEU A 42 3.20 2.85 4.01
CA LEU A 42 2.58 1.71 3.34
C LEU A 42 1.18 1.43 3.92
N LEU A 43 0.17 1.41 3.07
CA LEU A 43 -1.22 1.12 3.45
C LEU A 43 -1.61 -0.32 3.19
N VAL A 44 -1.18 -0.88 2.05
CA VAL A 44 -1.46 -2.26 1.66
C VAL A 44 -0.21 -2.87 1.04
N VAL A 45 0.14 -4.08 1.49
CA VAL A 45 1.21 -4.90 0.93
C VAL A 45 0.64 -6.23 0.47
N HIS A 46 0.64 -6.47 -0.84
CA HIS A 46 0.16 -7.74 -1.40
C HIS A 46 1.22 -8.84 -1.33
N ARG A 47 0.77 -10.10 -1.47
CA ARG A 47 1.61 -11.31 -1.52
C ARG A 47 2.47 -11.54 -0.27
N VAL A 48 2.05 -11.03 0.88
CA VAL A 48 2.64 -11.34 2.19
C VAL A 48 2.24 -12.76 2.58
N LYS A 49 3.24 -13.63 2.79
CA LYS A 49 3.00 -14.99 3.33
C LYS A 49 2.34 -14.87 4.71
N ALA A 50 1.42 -15.78 5.03
CA ALA A 50 0.73 -15.79 6.33
C ALA A 50 1.71 -15.70 7.52
N THR A 51 2.85 -16.41 7.44
CA THR A 51 3.90 -16.39 8.47
C THR A 51 4.55 -15.03 8.69
N ARG A 52 4.50 -14.12 7.71
CA ARG A 52 5.07 -12.76 7.79
C ARG A 52 4.03 -11.68 8.06
N GLN A 53 2.73 -12.00 8.05
CA GLN A 53 1.69 -11.00 8.32
C GLN A 53 1.82 -10.41 9.73
N TRP A 54 2.11 -11.27 10.72
CA TRP A 54 2.40 -10.83 12.08
C TRP A 54 3.62 -9.92 12.17
N GLU A 55 4.71 -10.29 11.49
CA GLU A 55 5.94 -9.49 11.41
C GLU A 55 5.66 -8.08 10.87
N PHE A 56 4.88 -7.98 9.80
CA PHE A 56 4.52 -6.72 9.16
C PHE A 56 3.58 -5.88 10.02
N GLN A 57 2.64 -6.53 10.70
CA GLN A 57 1.75 -5.87 11.64
C GLN A 57 2.53 -5.26 12.81
N GLU A 58 3.52 -5.99 13.35
CA GLU A 58 4.37 -5.49 14.43
C GLU A 58 5.29 -4.36 13.96
N MET A 59 5.85 -4.45 12.76
CA MET A 59 6.60 -3.35 12.14
C MET A 59 5.72 -2.10 11.99
N ALA A 60 4.48 -2.24 11.53
CA ALA A 60 3.55 -1.12 11.41
C ALA A 60 3.20 -0.49 12.76
N ARG A 61 3.01 -1.30 13.81
CA ARG A 61 2.78 -0.81 15.18
C ARG A 61 3.97 0.02 15.67
N ARG A 62 5.19 -0.51 15.52
CA ARG A 62 6.43 0.15 15.94
C ARG A 62 6.75 1.40 15.12
N ALA A 63 6.39 1.42 13.83
CA ALA A 63 6.66 2.56 12.95
C ALA A 63 6.07 3.87 13.48
N MET A 64 4.87 3.83 14.08
CA MET A 64 4.26 5.02 14.67
C MET A 64 5.05 5.56 15.87
N GLU A 65 5.64 4.67 16.67
CA GLU A 65 6.41 5.03 17.86
C GLU A 65 7.83 5.49 17.49
N GLU A 66 8.50 4.76 16.60
CA GLU A 66 9.93 4.89 16.32
C GLU A 66 10.26 5.87 15.19
N CYS A 67 9.32 6.11 14.27
CA CYS A 67 9.59 6.82 13.01
C CYS A 67 8.78 8.12 12.85
N SER A 68 8.09 8.57 13.90
CA SER A 68 7.26 9.79 13.86
C SER A 68 8.06 11.08 13.56
N SER A 69 9.38 11.06 13.75
CA SER A 69 10.29 12.18 13.49
C SER A 69 11.11 12.05 12.20
N THR A 70 11.00 10.95 11.46
CA THR A 70 11.82 10.72 10.25
C THR A 70 11.10 11.19 8.98
N ASP A 71 11.76 12.05 8.19
CA ASP A 71 11.26 12.63 6.93
C ASP A 71 11.39 11.65 5.74
N MET A 72 11.13 10.36 5.96
CA MET A 72 11.33 9.28 4.99
C MET A 72 10.29 9.23 3.87
N ALA A 73 9.31 10.15 3.85
CA ALA A 73 8.30 10.24 2.79
C ALA A 73 8.88 10.64 1.42
N LYS A 74 10.10 11.20 1.38
CA LYS A 74 10.63 11.87 0.18
C LYS A 74 11.44 10.97 -0.77
N ASP A 75 11.88 9.80 -0.32
CA ASP A 75 12.80 8.95 -1.10
C ASP A 75 12.11 7.83 -1.90
N TRP A 76 10.78 7.90 -2.06
CA TRP A 76 9.98 6.91 -2.77
C TRP A 76 9.75 7.33 -4.22
N VAL A 77 10.78 7.18 -5.06
CA VAL A 77 10.71 7.32 -6.53
C VAL A 77 11.01 5.99 -7.18
#